data_AF-A0A5N5K7I1-F1
#
_entry.id   AF-A0A5N5K7I1-F1
#
_cell.length_a   1.000
_cell.length_b   1.000
_cell.length_c   1.000
_cell.angle_alpha   90.00
_cell.angle_beta   90.00
_cell.angle_gamma   90.00
#
_symmetry.space_group_name_H-M   'P 1'
#
loop_
_entity.id
_entity.type
_entity.pdbx_description
1 polymer ?
#
loop_
_entity_poly.entity_id
_entity_poly.type
_entity_poly.pdbx_seq_one_letter_code
_entity_poly.pdbx_strand_id
1 'polypeptide(L)' 'MDAYYITPTGKKLRTRNEIAAFIDANPKYKDVNLSDFNFTSPKVMEDTIPEDAVRKVSSSGNGSKRKALKDAA' A
#
# COMPACT_ATOMS: atom_id res chain seq x y z
N MET A 1 3.38 4.72 6.36
CA MET A 1 2.47 3.65 6.82
C MET A 1 2.38 2.66 5.68
N ASP A 2 2.36 1.37 5.98
CA ASP A 2 2.27 0.31 4.96
C ASP A 2 0.94 -0.43 5.11
N ALA A 3 0.32 -0.85 4.00
CA ALA A 3 -0.89 -1.66 4.01
C ALA A 3 -0.54 -3.14 3.75
N TYR A 4 -1.24 -4.05 4.43
CA TYR A 4 -1.06 -5.49 4.28
C TYR A 4 -2.35 -6.23 4.67
N TYR A 5 -2.47 -7.46 4.19
CA TYR A 5 -3.56 -8.37 4.58
C TYR A 5 -3.01 -9.49 5.48
N ILE A 6 -3.86 -10.04 6.33
CA ILE A 6 -3.54 -11.19 7.19
C ILE A 6 -4.41 -12.36 6.74
N THR A 7 -3.78 -13.50 6.42
CA THR A 7 -4.50 -14.72 6.08
C THR A 7 -5.26 -15.29 7.30
N PRO A 8 -6.25 -16.17 7.11
CA PRO A 8 -6.87 -16.90 8.22
C PRO A 8 -5.89 -17.70 9.10
N THR A 9 -4.68 -17.99 8.59
CA THR A 9 -3.60 -18.64 9.32
C THR A 9 -2.64 -17.66 10.02
N GLY A 10 -2.89 -16.36 9.95
CA GLY A 10 -2.09 -15.31 10.59
C GLY A 10 -0.90 -14.81 9.78
N LYS A 11 -0.68 -15.29 8.55
CA LYS A 11 0.44 -14.85 7.70
C LYS A 11 0.15 -13.47 7.10
N LYS A 12 1.14 -12.58 7.16
CA LYS A 12 1.06 -11.26 6.51
C LYS A 12 1.41 -11.36 5.03
N LEU A 13 0.59 -10.75 4.17
CA LEU A 13 0.79 -10.61 2.73
C LEU A 13 0.84 -9.11 2.40
N ARG A 14 1.87 -8.67 1.67
CA ARG A 14 2.15 -7.26 1.36
C ARG A 14 2.00 -6.92 -0.12
N THR A 15 1.78 -7.93 -0.96
CA THR A 15 1.64 -7.77 -2.40
C THR A 15 0.47 -8.57 -2.96
N ARG A 16 -0.06 -8.12 -4.10
CA ARG A 16 -1.10 -8.85 -4.83
C ARG A 16 -0.64 -10.23 -5.30
N ASN A 17 0.64 -10.38 -5.63
CA ASN A 17 1.23 -11.66 -6.06
C ASN A 17 1.22 -12.70 -4.92
N GLU A 18 1.49 -12.27 -3.68
CA GLU A 18 1.40 -13.16 -2.52
C GLU A 18 -0.04 -13.61 -2.25
N ILE A 19 -1.04 -12.76 -2.54
CA ILE A 19 -2.46 -13.13 -2.45
C ILE A 19 -2.82 -14.13 -3.55
N ALA A 20 -2.38 -13.90 -4.79
CA ALA A 20 -2.60 -14.84 -5.89
C ALA A 20 -2.04 -16.23 -5.56
N ALA A 21 -0.77 -16.28 -5.12
CA ALA A 21 -0.14 -17.54 -4.69
C ALA A 21 -0.88 -18.21 -3.52
N PHE A 22 -1.44 -17.42 -2.59
CA PHE A 22 -2.24 -17.95 -1.50
C PHE A 22 -3.56 -18.56 -2.00
N ILE A 23 -4.28 -17.89 -2.91
CA ILE A 23 -5.53 -18.38 -3.49
C ILE A 23 -5.28 -19.66 -4.31
N ASP A 24 -4.23 -19.68 -5.13
CA ASP A 24 -3.84 -20.84 -5.93
C ASP A 24 -3.56 -22.08 -5.05
N ALA A 25 -2.89 -21.87 -3.92
CA ALA A 25 -2.62 -22.93 -2.94
C ALA A 25 -3.86 -23.34 -2.10
N ASN A 26 -4.94 -22.55 -2.12
CA ASN A 26 -6.13 -22.76 -1.28
C ASN A 26 -7.42 -22.63 -2.12
N PRO A 27 -7.84 -23.71 -2.80
CA PRO A 27 -8.96 -23.68 -3.75
C PRO A 27 -10.30 -23.17 -3.20
N LYS A 28 -10.47 -23.17 -1.87
CA LYS A 28 -11.64 -22.60 -1.17
C LYS A 28 -11.85 -21.10 -1.45
N TYR A 29 -10.81 -20.36 -1.86
CA TYR A 29 -10.87 -18.92 -2.10
C TYR A 29 -10.88 -18.54 -3.58
N LYS A 30 -11.13 -19.49 -4.50
CA LYS A 30 -11.07 -19.25 -5.96
C LYS A 30 -12.04 -18.18 -6.47
N ASP A 31 -13.12 -17.93 -5.74
CA ASP A 31 -14.14 -16.96 -6.14
C ASP A 31 -13.77 -15.51 -5.75
N VAL A 32 -12.63 -15.32 -5.10
CA VAL A 32 -12.15 -13.99 -4.69
C VAL A 32 -11.42 -13.30 -5.85
N ASN A 33 -11.80 -12.05 -6.14
CA ASN A 33 -11.18 -11.28 -7.20
C ASN A 33 -9.91 -10.56 -6.71
N LEU A 34 -8.81 -10.70 -7.43
CA LEU A 34 -7.54 -10.04 -7.11
C LEU A 34 -7.61 -8.50 -7.20
N SER A 35 -8.59 -7.94 -7.92
CA SER A 35 -8.80 -6.50 -8.01
C SER A 35 -9.30 -5.87 -6.71
N ASP A 36 -9.92 -6.65 -5.83
CA ASP A 36 -10.49 -6.16 -4.57
C ASP A 36 -9.41 -5.84 -3.53
N PHE A 37 -8.18 -6.28 -3.78
CA PHE A 37 -7.04 -6.02 -2.91
C PHE A 37 -6.28 -4.76 -3.31
N ASN A 38 -6.18 -3.85 -2.35
CA ASN A 38 -5.46 -2.58 -2.45
C ASN A 38 -4.43 -2.45 -1.32
N PHE A 39 -3.21 -2.07 -1.69
CA PHE A 39 -2.07 -1.90 -0.77
C PHE A 39 -1.63 -0.44 -0.65
N THR A 40 -2.37 0.49 -1.24
CA THR A 40 -2.11 1.92 -1.11
C THR A 40 -2.52 2.38 0.28
N SER A 41 -1.54 2.86 1.06
CA SER A 41 -1.84 3.54 2.32
C SER A 41 -2.43 4.93 2.07
N PRO A 42 -3.48 5.33 2.81
CA PRO A 42 -4.06 6.66 2.67
C PRO A 42 -3.02 7.76 2.88
N LYS A 43 -3.11 8.82 2.07
CA LYS A 43 -2.33 10.04 2.28
C LYS A 43 -2.98 10.82 3.42
N VAL A 44 -2.22 11.09 4.49
CA VAL A 44 -2.66 11.99 5.55
C VAL A 44 -2.70 13.41 4.98
N MET A 45 -3.84 14.08 5.11
CA MET A 45 -4.01 15.48 4.70
C MET A 45 -3.93 16.36 5.94
N GLU A 46 -3.17 17.46 5.87
CA GLU A 46 -2.85 18.32 7.03
C GLU A 46 -4.11 18.89 7.71
N ASP A 47 -5.13 19.22 6.93
CA ASP A 47 -6.45 19.69 7.35
C ASP A 47 -7.30 18.63 8.04
N THR A 48 -6.96 17.34 7.91
CA THR A 48 -7.65 16.22 8.58
C THR A 48 -7.00 15.81 9.91
N ILE A 49 -5.89 16.46 10.29
CA ILE A 49 -5.18 16.16 11.53
C ILE A 49 -5.82 16.98 12.66
N PRO A 50 -6.36 16.35 13.71
CA PRO A 50 -6.85 17.07 14.89
C PRO A 50 -5.72 17.92 15.50
N GLU A 51 -6.03 19.12 15.98
CA GLU A 51 -5.03 20.03 16.56
C GLU A 51 -4.21 19.37 17.68
N ASP A 52 -4.85 18.51 18.47
CA ASP A 52 -4.26 17.75 19.57
C ASP A 52 -3.24 16.68 19.11
N ALA A 53 -3.35 16.25 17.85
CA ALA A 53 -2.49 15.22 17.25
C ALA A 53 -1.25 15.82 16.57
N VAL A 54 -1.13 17.15 16.48
CA VAL A 54 0.01 17.86 15.89
C VAL A 54 1.21 17.82 16.84
N ARG A 55 1.78 16.63 17.09
CA ARG A 55 3.14 16.52 17.62
C ARG A 55 4.11 16.70 16.46
N LYS A 56 4.79 17.86 16.46
CA LYS A 56 5.82 18.32 15.52
C LYS A 56 6.44 17.19 14.68
N VAL A 57 6.02 17.06 13.43
CA VAL A 57 6.73 16.26 12.43
C VAL A 57 8.06 16.97 12.15
N SER A 58 9.15 16.46 12.73
CA SER A 58 10.48 16.77 12.23
C SER A 58 10.60 16.18 10.82
N SER A 59 10.97 17.05 9.90
CA SER A 59 11.20 16.82 8.48
C SER A 59 11.86 15.48 8.15
N SER A 60 11.15 14.59 7.47
CA SER A 60 11.76 13.54 6.63
C SER A 60 11.41 13.84 5.18
N GLY A 61 12.28 14.61 4.54
CA GLY A 61 12.24 14.82 3.10
C GLY A 61 12.62 13.53 2.37
N ASN A 62 11.85 13.19 1.34
CA ASN A 62 12.36 12.38 0.24
C ASN A 62 11.86 13.00 -1.06
N GLY A 63 12.74 13.82 -1.66
CA GLY A 63 12.55 14.32 -3.01
C GLY A 63 12.58 13.17 -4.00
N SER A 64 11.44 12.85 -4.59
CA SER A 64 11.38 12.02 -5.79
C SER A 64 12.06 12.79 -6.92
N LYS A 65 13.30 12.39 -7.21
CA LYS A 65 14.09 12.82 -8.37
C LYS A 65 13.24 12.67 -9.64
N ARG A 66 13.03 13.78 -10.34
CA ARG A 66 12.42 13.84 -11.67
C ARG A 66 13.24 12.95 -12.61
N LYS A 67 12.59 11.99 -13.27
CA LYS A 67 13.19 11.26 -14.40
C LYS A 67 12.95 12.09 -15.66
N ALA A 68 14.03 12.65 -16.21
CA ALA A 68 14.00 13.39 -17.47
C ALA A 68 13.59 12.46 -18.62
N LEU A 69 12.58 12.86 -19.40
CA LEU A 69 12.36 12.34 -20.75
C LEU A 69 13.07 13.28 -21.72
N LYS A 70 13.79 12.67 -22.67
CA LYS A 70 14.62 13.31 -23.67
C LYS A 70 13.78 13.56 -24.93
N ASP A 71 13.60 14.83 -25.29
CA ASP A 71 13.04 15.21 -26.58
C ASP A 71 14.06 14.94 -27.70
N ALA A 72 13.62 14.25 -28.75
CA ALA A 72 14.28 14.15 -30.03
C ALA A 72 13.24 14.46 -31.10
N ALA A 73 13.43 15.57 -31.80
CA ALA A 73 12.84 15.91 -33.09
C ALA A 73 13.89 16.69 -33.88
#